data_AF-J8ARL1-F1
#
_entry.id   AF-J8ARL1-F1
#
_cell.length_a   1.000
_cell.length_b   1.000
_cell.length_c   1.000
_cell.angle_alpha   90.00
_cell.angle_beta   90.00
_cell.angle_gamma   90.00
#
_symmetry.space_group_name_H-M   'P 1'
#
loop_
_entity.id
_entity.type
_entity.pdbx_description
1 polymer ?
#
loop_
_entity_poly.entity_id
_entity_poly.type
_entity_poly.pdbx_seq_one_letter_code
_entity_poly.pdbx_strand_id
1 'polypeptide(L)'
;MKQIKETDSAKFAKDVDKEYADITGNYPNSVIIGSSEEEGRLYTTPAVNWISHMPEPLLYTEKDKVPEATVEALKMRKDKANIYVLGPEKIISKEVEKELSKYGKVTRISGETPTKNSVAFAKFKDKKTKFGWGFTKPGHGLSFVSSKTPDLAIAGAPFSHMGKHAPVVLLEEGRASQPVYDFLATIQPKFKDDPTLGPYNHGFLLGSTSDISFETQGILDERLEIVQESGQGHGGH
;
A
#
# COMPACT_ATOMS: atom_id res chain seq x y z
N MET A 1 -22.73 -17.57 6.37
CA MET A 1 -21.62 -16.63 6.66
C MET A 1 -21.00 -17.01 7.98
N LYS A 2 -19.69 -17.24 8.02
CA LYS A 2 -18.94 -17.35 9.28
C LYS A 2 -18.72 -15.93 9.81
N GLN A 3 -18.86 -15.73 11.12
CA GLN A 3 -18.65 -14.43 11.76
C GLN A 3 -17.45 -14.53 12.69
N ILE A 4 -16.52 -13.59 12.58
CA ILE A 4 -15.42 -13.37 13.54
C ILE A 4 -15.88 -12.21 14.45
N LYS A 5 -16.00 -12.47 15.75
CA LYS A 5 -16.54 -11.51 16.75
C LYS A 5 -15.47 -10.84 17.60
N GLU A 6 -14.20 -11.12 17.30
CA GLU A 6 -13.06 -10.58 18.03
C GLU A 6 -12.90 -9.09 17.78
N THR A 7 -12.60 -8.34 18.84
CA THR A 7 -12.45 -6.87 18.80
C THR A 7 -11.00 -6.44 18.95
N ASP A 8 -10.14 -7.29 19.50
CA ASP A 8 -8.70 -7.06 19.51
C ASP A 8 -8.14 -7.21 18.09
N SER A 9 -7.43 -6.19 17.60
CA SER A 9 -6.97 -6.15 16.20
C SER A 9 -6.03 -7.30 15.86
N ALA A 10 -5.14 -7.70 16.77
CA ALA A 10 -4.17 -8.76 16.52
C ALA A 10 -4.83 -10.15 16.49
N LYS A 11 -5.75 -10.42 17.42
CA LYS A 11 -6.53 -11.66 17.43
C LYS A 11 -7.48 -11.74 16.23
N PHE A 12 -8.15 -10.64 15.88
CA PHE A 12 -9.01 -10.58 14.69
C PHE A 12 -8.21 -10.88 13.43
N ALA A 13 -7.04 -10.27 13.26
CA ALA A 13 -6.15 -10.53 12.12
C ALA A 13 -5.67 -11.99 12.04
N LYS A 14 -5.31 -12.59 13.19
CA LYS A 14 -4.97 -14.02 13.26
C LYS A 14 -6.14 -14.90 12.80
N ASP A 15 -7.35 -14.60 13.26
CA ASP A 15 -8.54 -15.39 12.93
C ASP A 15 -8.90 -15.26 11.44
N VAL A 16 -8.69 -14.08 10.84
CA VAL A 16 -8.83 -13.88 9.38
C VAL A 16 -7.77 -14.66 8.60
N ASP A 17 -6.49 -14.62 9.01
CA ASP A 17 -5.41 -15.41 8.38
C ASP A 17 -5.71 -16.91 8.46
N LYS A 18 -6.19 -17.37 9.62
CA LYS A 18 -6.65 -18.76 9.80
C LYS A 18 -7.81 -19.10 8.88
N GLU A 19 -8.82 -18.25 8.79
CA GLU A 19 -9.99 -18.51 7.95
C GLU A 19 -9.59 -18.61 6.47
N TYR A 20 -8.73 -17.69 6.01
CA TYR A 20 -8.21 -17.74 4.66
C TYR A 20 -7.45 -19.05 4.38
N ALA A 21 -6.60 -19.48 5.32
CA ALA A 21 -5.86 -20.73 5.21
C ALA A 21 -6.76 -21.97 5.25
N ASP A 22 -7.82 -21.97 6.06
CA ASP A 22 -8.81 -23.06 6.13
C ASP A 22 -9.54 -23.22 4.77
N ILE A 23 -9.81 -22.12 4.08
CA ILE A 23 -10.48 -22.11 2.77
C ILE A 23 -9.53 -22.51 1.64
N THR A 24 -8.29 -22.01 1.66
CA THR A 24 -7.33 -22.21 0.56
C THR A 24 -6.45 -23.44 0.74
N GLY A 25 -6.40 -24.03 1.93
CA GLY A 25 -5.63 -25.22 2.28
C GLY A 25 -4.19 -24.93 2.74
N ASN A 26 -3.73 -23.67 2.72
CA ASN A 26 -2.40 -23.30 3.17
C ASN A 26 -2.29 -21.85 3.64
N TYR A 27 -1.35 -21.59 4.55
CA TYR A 27 -0.96 -20.23 4.91
C TYR A 27 -0.04 -19.63 3.83
N PRO A 28 -0.29 -18.41 3.36
CA PRO A 28 0.66 -17.68 2.51
C PRO A 28 1.99 -17.48 3.25
N ASN A 29 3.13 -17.78 2.62
CA ASN A 29 4.44 -17.63 3.27
C ASN A 29 4.79 -16.16 3.58
N SER A 30 4.34 -15.24 2.74
CA SER A 30 4.58 -13.80 2.90
C SER A 30 3.48 -13.18 3.77
N VAL A 31 3.86 -12.23 4.65
CA VAL A 31 2.95 -11.56 5.59
C VAL A 31 3.31 -10.08 5.66
N ILE A 32 2.30 -9.22 5.74
CA ILE A 32 2.46 -7.80 6.04
C ILE A 32 2.30 -7.60 7.55
N ILE A 33 3.18 -6.82 8.15
CA ILE A 33 3.06 -6.33 9.52
C ILE A 33 2.79 -4.83 9.50
N GLY A 34 1.67 -4.42 10.08
CA GLY A 34 1.33 -3.03 10.32
C GLY A 34 1.14 -2.74 11.81
N SER A 35 1.11 -1.47 12.16
CA SER A 35 0.77 -1.05 13.54
C SER A 35 -0.75 -1.08 13.74
N SER A 36 -1.20 -1.57 14.90
CA SER A 36 -2.58 -1.44 15.37
C SER A 36 -2.85 -0.16 16.17
N GLU A 37 -1.80 0.58 16.55
CA GLU A 37 -1.93 1.86 17.26
C GLU A 37 -2.31 3.00 16.29
N GLU A 38 -3.03 4.01 16.80
CA GLU A 38 -3.56 5.12 15.99
C GLU A 38 -2.44 5.91 15.31
N GLU A 39 -1.30 6.14 15.98
CA GLU A 39 -0.13 6.81 15.42
C GLU A 39 0.43 6.09 14.19
N GLY A 40 0.24 4.77 14.13
CA GLY A 40 0.66 3.91 13.03
C GLY A 40 -0.40 3.67 11.97
N ARG A 41 -1.67 4.03 12.23
CA ARG A 41 -2.81 3.73 11.36
C ARG A 41 -2.56 4.12 9.90
N LEU A 42 -2.10 5.36 9.66
CA LEU A 42 -1.82 5.86 8.32
C LEU A 42 -0.63 5.17 7.63
N TYR A 43 0.32 4.62 8.39
CA TYR A 43 1.42 3.84 7.81
C TYR A 43 0.96 2.45 7.36
N THR A 44 -0.06 1.91 8.04
CA THR A 44 -0.67 0.61 7.74
C THR A 44 -1.72 0.69 6.63
N THR A 45 -2.48 1.79 6.52
CA THR A 45 -3.55 1.98 5.51
C THR A 45 -3.18 1.52 4.09
N PRO A 46 -1.97 1.76 3.56
CA PRO A 46 -1.62 1.32 2.21
C PRO A 46 -1.68 -0.20 1.97
N ALA A 47 -1.67 -1.01 3.02
CA ALA A 47 -1.84 -2.46 2.92
C ALA A 47 -3.23 -2.87 2.41
N VAL A 48 -4.27 -2.06 2.62
CA VAL A 48 -5.68 -2.38 2.29
C VAL A 48 -5.84 -2.84 0.83
N ASN A 49 -5.22 -2.12 -0.10
CA ASN A 49 -5.31 -2.47 -1.51
C ASN A 49 -4.49 -3.71 -1.85
N TRP A 50 -3.37 -3.95 -1.15
CA TRP A 50 -2.58 -5.17 -1.38
C TRP A 50 -3.34 -6.40 -0.90
N ILE A 51 -3.86 -6.40 0.33
CA ILE A 51 -4.57 -7.57 0.89
C ILE A 51 -5.91 -7.86 0.19
N SER A 52 -6.43 -6.87 -0.57
CA SER A 52 -7.59 -7.07 -1.46
C SER A 52 -7.19 -7.58 -2.85
N HIS A 53 -5.92 -7.43 -3.21
CA HIS A 53 -5.37 -7.82 -4.52
C HIS A 53 -4.68 -9.19 -4.47
N MET A 54 -4.02 -9.49 -3.35
CA MET A 54 -3.05 -10.58 -3.19
C MET A 54 -3.30 -11.34 -1.87
N PRO A 55 -2.88 -12.61 -1.78
CA PRO A 55 -3.27 -13.49 -0.67
C PRO A 55 -2.55 -13.20 0.65
N GLU A 56 -1.48 -12.40 0.68
CA GLU A 56 -0.76 -12.13 1.92
C GLU A 56 -1.64 -11.46 2.97
N PRO A 57 -1.69 -11.98 4.21
CA PRO A 57 -2.44 -11.35 5.28
C PRO A 57 -1.72 -10.10 5.81
N LEU A 58 -2.51 -9.22 6.43
CA LEU A 58 -2.03 -8.18 7.32
C LEU A 58 -2.19 -8.65 8.77
N LEU A 59 -1.07 -8.75 9.50
CA LEU A 59 -1.06 -8.94 10.95
C LEU A 59 -0.59 -7.65 11.63
N TYR A 60 -0.83 -7.55 12.94
CA TYR A 60 -0.61 -6.32 13.69
C TYR A 60 0.46 -6.44 14.77
N THR A 61 1.20 -5.36 15.00
CA THR A 61 2.03 -5.14 16.18
C THR A 61 1.67 -3.83 16.86
N GLU A 62 2.08 -3.67 18.11
CA GLU A 62 2.22 -2.36 18.75
C GLU A 62 3.63 -1.82 18.45
N LYS A 63 3.92 -0.58 18.82
CA LYS A 63 5.22 0.07 18.60
C LYS A 63 6.38 -0.74 19.15
N ASP A 64 6.25 -1.21 20.39
CA ASP A 64 7.34 -1.84 21.15
C ASP A 64 7.04 -3.28 21.57
N LYS A 65 6.00 -3.90 20.99
CA LYS A 65 5.56 -5.24 21.36
C LYS A 65 4.95 -6.00 20.19
N VAL A 66 5.29 -7.28 20.07
CA VAL A 66 4.57 -8.24 19.21
C VAL A 66 3.47 -8.91 20.05
N PRO A 67 2.17 -8.71 19.74
CA PRO A 67 1.10 -9.43 20.41
C PRO A 67 1.21 -10.94 20.24
N GLU A 68 0.79 -11.71 21.26
CA GLU A 68 0.82 -13.17 21.24
C GLU A 68 0.05 -13.76 20.04
N ALA A 69 -1.09 -13.16 19.68
CA ALA A 69 -1.87 -13.57 18.52
C ALA A 69 -1.08 -13.48 17.19
N THR A 70 -0.25 -12.45 17.05
CA THR A 70 0.63 -12.29 15.88
C THR A 70 1.74 -13.33 15.88
N VAL A 71 2.31 -13.65 17.06
CA VAL A 71 3.26 -14.75 17.21
C VAL A 71 2.64 -16.10 16.81
N GLU A 72 1.43 -16.39 17.27
CA GLU A 72 0.70 -17.61 16.91
C GLU A 72 0.47 -17.73 15.40
N ALA A 73 0.01 -16.65 14.75
CA ALA A 73 -0.19 -16.61 13.30
C ALA A 73 1.12 -16.83 12.53
N LEU A 74 2.23 -16.22 12.97
CA LEU A 74 3.53 -16.39 12.33
C LEU A 74 4.07 -17.82 12.45
N LYS A 75 3.89 -18.47 13.61
CA LYS A 75 4.32 -19.86 13.83
C LYS A 75 3.68 -20.87 12.86
N MET A 76 2.50 -20.57 12.31
CA MET A 76 1.86 -21.40 11.28
C MET A 76 2.72 -21.57 10.02
N ARG A 77 3.67 -20.65 9.79
CA ARG A 77 4.63 -20.68 8.68
C ARG A 77 5.95 -21.39 9.02
N LYS A 78 6.05 -22.04 10.18
CA LYS A 78 7.19 -22.88 10.59
C LYS A 78 8.55 -22.18 10.45
N ASP A 79 8.63 -20.95 10.93
CA ASP A 79 9.82 -20.07 10.90
C ASP A 79 10.35 -19.74 9.49
N LYS A 80 9.49 -19.88 8.46
CA LYS A 80 9.82 -19.59 7.05
C LYS A 80 9.02 -18.42 6.50
N ALA A 81 8.51 -17.54 7.35
CA ALA A 81 7.75 -16.38 6.90
C ALA A 81 8.65 -15.38 6.14
N ASN A 82 8.11 -14.75 5.10
CA ASN A 82 8.67 -13.51 4.55
C ASN A 82 7.86 -12.35 5.13
N ILE A 83 8.44 -11.64 6.08
CA ILE A 83 7.74 -10.65 6.91
C ILE A 83 8.04 -9.25 6.37
N TYR A 84 7.01 -8.52 5.93
CA TYR A 84 7.14 -7.16 5.40
C TYR A 84 6.56 -6.15 6.38
N VAL A 85 7.43 -5.40 7.05
CA VAL A 85 7.03 -4.41 8.06
C VAL A 85 6.75 -3.07 7.37
N LEU A 86 5.54 -2.53 7.52
CA LEU A 86 5.17 -1.21 7.00
C LEU A 86 5.37 -0.14 8.07
N GLY A 87 6.27 0.80 7.81
CA GLY A 87 6.49 1.97 8.64
C GLY A 87 7.91 2.11 9.20
N PRO A 88 8.29 3.33 9.62
CA PRO A 88 9.58 3.62 10.24
C PRO A 88 9.68 3.07 11.66
N GLU A 89 10.91 3.06 12.19
CA GLU A 89 11.21 2.58 13.55
C GLU A 89 10.41 3.30 14.64
N LYS A 90 10.02 4.57 14.42
CA LYS A 90 9.16 5.31 15.37
C LYS A 90 7.74 4.73 15.49
N ILE A 91 7.28 3.94 14.52
CA ILE A 91 5.95 3.31 14.48
C ILE A 91 6.02 1.83 14.85
N ILE A 92 7.05 1.12 14.39
CA ILE A 92 7.32 -0.28 14.76
C ILE A 92 8.81 -0.37 15.05
N SER A 93 9.18 -0.53 16.32
CA SER A 93 10.56 -0.40 16.76
C SER A 93 11.48 -1.48 16.19
N LYS A 94 12.77 -1.25 16.35
CA LYS A 94 13.80 -2.20 15.92
C LYS A 94 13.79 -3.46 16.78
N GLU A 95 13.38 -3.33 18.03
CA GLU A 95 13.18 -4.42 18.99
C GLU A 95 12.05 -5.34 18.51
N VAL A 96 10.94 -4.78 18.06
CA VAL A 96 9.85 -5.54 17.42
C VAL A 96 10.33 -6.24 16.15
N GLU A 97 11.09 -5.56 15.29
CA GLU A 97 11.68 -6.18 14.09
C GLU A 97 12.59 -7.37 14.44
N LYS A 98 13.41 -7.21 15.48
CA LYS A 98 14.28 -8.28 15.99
C LYS A 98 13.46 -9.45 16.54
N GLU A 99 12.35 -9.18 17.23
CA GLU A 99 11.46 -10.25 17.70
C GLU A 99 10.80 -11.01 16.54
N LEU A 100 10.27 -10.28 15.54
CA LEU A 100 9.69 -10.87 14.34
C LEU A 100 10.68 -11.74 13.55
N SER A 101 11.97 -11.39 13.56
CA SER A 101 13.02 -12.14 12.87
C SER A 101 13.23 -13.57 13.36
N LYS A 102 12.70 -13.90 14.56
CA LYS A 102 12.69 -15.29 15.06
C LYS A 102 11.78 -16.20 14.25
N TYR A 103 10.82 -15.65 13.52
CA TYR A 103 9.79 -16.40 12.79
C TYR A 103 9.95 -16.34 11.26
N GLY A 104 10.99 -15.68 10.77
CA GLY A 104 11.24 -15.56 9.33
C GLY A 104 12.13 -14.38 8.95
N LYS A 105 12.27 -14.17 7.64
CA LYS A 105 13.06 -13.07 7.10
C LYS A 105 12.23 -11.78 7.15
N VAL A 106 12.71 -10.78 7.86
CA VAL A 106 12.06 -9.46 7.93
C VAL A 106 12.63 -8.53 6.86
N THR A 107 11.76 -7.74 6.23
CA THR A 107 12.12 -6.67 5.31
C THR A 107 11.23 -5.47 5.61
N ARG A 108 11.83 -4.38 6.06
CA ARG A 108 11.11 -3.14 6.35
C ARG A 108 10.89 -2.31 5.08
N ILE A 109 9.67 -1.81 4.92
CA ILE A 109 9.27 -0.84 3.90
C ILE A 109 8.89 0.42 4.67
N SER A 110 9.68 1.47 4.50
CA SER A 110 9.59 2.65 5.35
C SER A 110 9.69 3.95 4.57
N GLY A 111 8.84 4.90 4.94
CA GLY A 111 9.04 6.33 4.72
C GLY A 111 8.82 7.11 6.02
N GLU A 112 9.47 8.26 6.16
CA GLU A 112 9.42 9.08 7.40
C GLU A 112 8.04 9.63 7.74
N THR A 113 7.19 9.79 6.72
CA THR A 113 5.79 10.25 6.84
C THR A 113 4.86 9.20 6.22
N PRO A 114 3.56 9.18 6.58
CA PRO A 114 2.62 8.22 5.99
C PRO A 114 2.57 8.31 4.45
N THR A 115 2.59 9.52 3.89
CA THR A 115 2.69 9.73 2.44
C THR A 115 3.96 9.11 1.86
N LYS A 116 5.15 9.40 2.41
CA LYS A 116 6.40 8.77 1.96
C LYS A 116 6.36 7.25 2.09
N ASN A 117 5.71 6.72 3.13
CA ASN A 117 5.57 5.28 3.35
C ASN A 117 4.67 4.62 2.30
N SER A 118 3.54 5.26 1.96
CA SER A 118 2.65 4.79 0.90
C SER A 118 3.35 4.75 -0.47
N VAL A 119 4.14 5.80 -0.79
CA VAL A 119 4.99 5.85 -1.99
C VAL A 119 6.08 4.77 -1.94
N ALA A 120 6.74 4.58 -0.80
CA ALA A 120 7.75 3.54 -0.64
C ALA A 120 7.14 2.16 -0.91
N PHE A 121 5.94 1.87 -0.41
CA PHE A 121 5.25 0.61 -0.67
C PHE A 121 4.83 0.46 -2.14
N ALA A 122 4.32 1.51 -2.78
CA ALA A 122 3.99 1.51 -4.21
C ALA A 122 5.23 1.22 -5.10
N LYS A 123 6.41 1.70 -4.72
CA LYS A 123 7.67 1.45 -5.45
C LYS A 123 8.31 0.11 -5.10
N PHE A 124 7.98 -0.47 -3.95
CA PHE A 124 8.65 -1.67 -3.44
C PHE A 124 8.34 -2.91 -4.29
N LYS A 125 9.37 -3.72 -4.55
CA LYS A 125 9.23 -5.07 -5.14
C LYS A 125 10.29 -6.00 -4.59
N ASP A 126 9.87 -7.07 -3.94
CA ASP A 126 10.73 -8.20 -3.64
C ASP A 126 10.82 -9.11 -4.88
N LYS A 127 12.00 -9.18 -5.50
CA LYS A 127 12.22 -9.97 -6.72
C LYS A 127 12.13 -11.48 -6.47
N LYS A 128 12.39 -11.95 -5.23
CA LYS A 128 12.40 -13.37 -4.86
C LYS A 128 10.99 -13.86 -4.58
N THR A 129 10.26 -13.16 -3.71
CA THR A 129 8.90 -13.56 -3.30
C THR A 129 7.80 -13.03 -4.21
N LYS A 130 8.14 -12.05 -5.07
CA LYS A 130 7.20 -11.29 -5.91
C LYS A 130 6.26 -10.36 -5.13
N PHE A 131 6.41 -10.23 -3.81
CA PHE A 131 5.66 -9.29 -2.99
C PHE A 131 5.97 -7.82 -3.37
N GLY A 132 4.95 -6.96 -3.30
CA GLY A 132 5.03 -5.52 -3.62
C GLY A 132 4.64 -5.16 -5.05
N TRP A 133 4.29 -3.88 -5.25
CA TRP A 133 3.75 -3.33 -6.49
C TRP A 133 4.83 -3.10 -7.56
N GLY A 134 5.97 -2.52 -7.18
CA GLY A 134 7.11 -2.28 -8.07
C GLY A 134 6.93 -1.14 -9.07
N PHE A 135 6.09 -0.16 -8.77
CA PHE A 135 5.71 0.90 -9.71
C PHE A 135 6.84 1.91 -9.85
N THR A 136 7.66 1.69 -10.87
CA THR A 136 8.87 2.47 -11.15
C THR A 136 8.97 2.88 -12.63
N LYS A 137 7.91 2.60 -13.40
CA LYS A 137 7.75 2.91 -14.81
C LYS A 137 6.33 3.37 -15.08
N PRO A 138 6.03 3.94 -16.25
CA PRO A 138 4.67 4.35 -16.58
C PRO A 138 3.72 3.18 -16.85
N GLY A 139 2.40 3.45 -16.81
CA GLY A 139 1.35 2.51 -17.18
C GLY A 139 0.54 1.93 -16.02
N HIS A 140 0.41 2.67 -14.92
CA HIS A 140 -0.11 2.16 -13.65
C HIS A 140 -1.39 2.85 -13.18
N GLY A 141 -2.21 2.12 -12.41
CA GLY A 141 -3.32 2.70 -11.66
C GLY A 141 -2.82 3.16 -10.29
N LEU A 142 -3.45 4.16 -9.68
CA LEU A 142 -3.19 4.59 -8.30
C LEU A 142 -4.52 4.95 -7.63
N SER A 143 -4.66 4.63 -6.35
CA SER A 143 -5.78 5.09 -5.54
C SER A 143 -5.31 6.17 -4.58
N PHE A 144 -5.80 7.40 -4.76
CA PHE A 144 -5.46 8.53 -3.90
C PHE A 144 -6.53 8.72 -2.83
N VAL A 145 -6.09 8.89 -1.59
CA VAL A 145 -6.98 9.11 -0.44
C VAL A 145 -6.37 10.16 0.48
N SER A 146 -7.20 11.02 1.05
CA SER A 146 -6.77 12.01 2.04
C SER A 146 -6.37 11.32 3.34
N SER A 147 -5.29 11.80 3.96
CA SER A 147 -4.89 11.34 5.31
C SER A 147 -5.90 11.68 6.40
N LYS A 148 -6.89 12.56 6.12
CA LYS A 148 -8.01 12.87 7.03
C LYS A 148 -9.14 11.84 6.98
N THR A 149 -9.25 11.12 5.87
CA THR A 149 -10.32 10.14 5.62
C THR A 149 -9.76 8.80 5.13
N PRO A 150 -8.79 8.20 5.85
CA PRO A 150 -8.08 7.00 5.39
C PRO A 150 -8.99 5.78 5.20
N ASP A 151 -10.13 5.73 5.89
CA ASP A 151 -11.08 4.60 5.79
C ASP A 151 -11.74 4.49 4.41
N LEU A 152 -11.76 5.57 3.63
CA LEU A 152 -12.22 5.51 2.24
C LEU A 152 -11.34 4.62 1.36
N ALA A 153 -10.11 4.30 1.79
CA ALA A 153 -9.28 3.28 1.15
C ALA A 153 -9.98 1.91 1.13
N ILE A 154 -10.74 1.57 2.18
CA ILE A 154 -11.51 0.31 2.25
C ILE A 154 -12.58 0.27 1.17
N ALA A 155 -13.31 1.38 0.98
CA ALA A 155 -14.31 1.49 -0.07
C ALA A 155 -13.70 1.40 -1.48
N GLY A 156 -12.47 1.92 -1.66
CA GLY A 156 -11.72 1.84 -2.91
C GLY A 156 -10.93 0.55 -3.12
N ALA A 157 -10.91 -0.36 -2.15
CA ALA A 157 -10.08 -1.56 -2.18
C ALA A 157 -10.36 -2.49 -3.40
N PRO A 158 -11.61 -2.64 -3.91
CA PRO A 158 -11.86 -3.42 -5.13
C PRO A 158 -11.12 -2.93 -6.38
N PHE A 159 -10.77 -1.63 -6.46
CA PHE A 159 -10.03 -1.08 -7.60
C PHE A 159 -8.60 -1.63 -7.71
N SER A 160 -8.10 -2.28 -6.65
CA SER A 160 -6.80 -2.97 -6.66
C SER A 160 -6.71 -4.10 -7.68
N HIS A 161 -7.86 -4.66 -8.08
CA HIS A 161 -7.98 -5.76 -9.05
C HIS A 161 -8.65 -5.33 -10.38
N MET A 162 -9.27 -4.15 -10.44
CA MET A 162 -10.01 -3.70 -11.64
C MET A 162 -9.17 -2.79 -12.53
N GLY A 163 -8.86 -3.26 -13.74
CA GLY A 163 -8.18 -2.48 -14.77
C GLY A 163 -6.67 -2.46 -14.59
N LYS A 164 -6.17 -1.48 -13.82
CA LYS A 164 -4.74 -1.31 -13.54
C LYS A 164 -4.55 -1.33 -12.03
N HIS A 165 -3.83 -2.34 -11.53
CA HIS A 165 -3.39 -2.47 -10.14
C HIS A 165 -3.14 -1.10 -9.49
N ALA A 166 -3.83 -0.82 -8.40
CA ALA A 166 -3.89 0.53 -7.82
C ALA A 166 -3.46 0.50 -6.34
N PRO A 167 -2.17 0.68 -6.01
CA PRO A 167 -1.75 0.92 -4.64
C PRO A 167 -2.38 2.19 -4.10
N VAL A 168 -2.57 2.25 -2.78
CA VAL A 168 -2.96 3.49 -2.10
C VAL A 168 -1.77 4.44 -2.04
N VAL A 169 -1.98 5.68 -2.46
CA VAL A 169 -1.07 6.81 -2.25
C VAL A 169 -1.79 7.81 -1.34
N LEU A 170 -1.22 8.06 -0.16
CA LEU A 170 -1.80 8.98 0.82
C LEU A 170 -1.47 10.43 0.47
N LEU A 171 -2.53 11.24 0.31
CA LEU A 171 -2.43 12.68 0.15
C LEU A 171 -2.45 13.35 1.52
N GLU A 172 -1.46 14.20 1.78
CA GLU A 172 -1.32 14.90 3.06
C GLU A 172 -2.46 15.91 3.20
N GLU A 173 -3.42 15.58 4.06
CA GLU A 173 -4.69 16.31 4.22
C GLU A 173 -5.40 16.57 2.89
N GLY A 174 -5.29 15.65 1.93
CA GLY A 174 -5.91 15.81 0.61
C GLY A 174 -5.09 16.60 -0.40
N ARG A 175 -3.85 16.97 -0.07
CA ARG A 175 -2.92 17.65 -0.97
C ARG A 175 -1.86 16.70 -1.52
N ALA A 176 -1.51 16.87 -2.79
CA ALA A 176 -0.34 16.25 -3.37
C ALA A 176 0.91 16.97 -2.83
N SER A 177 1.64 16.35 -1.90
CA SER A 177 2.91 16.87 -1.40
C SER A 177 4.08 16.47 -2.31
N GLN A 178 5.26 17.07 -2.12
CA GLN A 178 6.44 16.81 -2.97
C GLN A 178 6.76 15.31 -3.19
N PRO A 179 6.69 14.43 -2.17
CA PRO A 179 6.90 13.00 -2.40
C PRO A 179 5.92 12.35 -3.39
N VAL A 180 4.68 12.85 -3.45
CA VAL A 180 3.68 12.40 -4.43
C VAL A 180 4.08 12.91 -5.81
N TYR A 181 4.43 14.19 -5.94
CA TYR A 181 4.92 14.76 -7.21
C TYR A 181 6.10 13.98 -7.79
N ASP A 182 7.12 13.73 -6.97
CA ASP A 182 8.33 13.01 -7.39
C ASP A 182 8.02 11.57 -7.81
N PHE A 183 7.06 10.94 -7.12
CA PHE A 183 6.58 9.61 -7.47
C PHE A 183 5.85 9.61 -8.81
N LEU A 184 4.89 10.52 -9.00
CA LEU A 184 4.14 10.63 -10.26
C LEU A 184 5.05 10.97 -11.44
N ALA A 185 6.02 11.86 -11.24
CA ALA A 185 7.05 12.15 -12.25
C ALA A 185 7.88 10.91 -12.64
N THR A 186 8.15 10.00 -11.69
CA THR A 186 8.86 8.73 -11.98
C THR A 186 8.05 7.83 -12.91
N ILE A 187 6.72 7.86 -12.80
CA ILE A 187 5.82 6.99 -13.56
C ILE A 187 5.06 7.74 -14.66
N GLN A 188 5.40 8.99 -14.96
CA GLN A 188 4.68 9.78 -15.95
C GLN A 188 4.91 9.19 -17.35
N PRO A 189 3.84 8.87 -18.10
CA PRO A 189 4.01 8.31 -19.43
C PRO A 189 4.52 9.37 -20.41
N LYS A 190 5.30 8.91 -21.39
CA LYS A 190 5.82 9.76 -22.46
C LYS A 190 5.54 9.15 -23.82
N PHE A 191 5.30 9.99 -24.81
CA PHE A 191 5.15 9.58 -26.22
C PHE A 191 6.14 10.31 -27.13
N LYS A 192 6.46 9.68 -28.27
CA LYS A 192 7.31 10.27 -29.32
C LYS A 192 6.46 10.81 -30.47
N ASP A 193 5.68 9.92 -31.09
CA ASP A 193 4.99 10.20 -32.35
C ASP A 193 3.46 10.20 -32.18
N ASP A 194 2.92 9.29 -31.38
CA ASP A 194 1.48 9.10 -31.23
C ASP A 194 1.10 8.92 -29.75
N PRO A 195 0.37 9.88 -29.13
CA PRO A 195 -0.06 9.81 -27.75
C PRO A 195 -1.15 8.75 -27.50
N THR A 196 -1.75 8.17 -28.55
CA THR A 196 -2.81 7.15 -28.47
C THR A 196 -2.27 5.73 -28.20
N LEU A 197 -0.95 5.54 -28.27
CA LEU A 197 -0.32 4.23 -28.08
C LEU A 197 0.02 3.91 -26.61
N GLY A 198 -0.04 4.91 -25.72
CA GLY A 198 0.26 4.73 -24.31
C GLY A 198 1.73 4.40 -24.03
N PRO A 199 2.08 3.89 -22.83
CA PRO A 199 1.19 3.46 -21.75
C PRO A 199 0.44 4.63 -21.07
N TYR A 200 -0.63 4.34 -20.34
CA TYR A 200 -1.39 5.37 -19.59
C TYR A 200 -1.41 5.08 -18.11
N ASN A 201 -1.37 6.12 -17.29
CA ASN A 201 -1.73 5.98 -15.89
C ASN A 201 -3.24 6.14 -15.69
N HIS A 202 -3.72 5.78 -14.51
CA HIS A 202 -5.10 6.03 -14.10
C HIS A 202 -5.14 6.37 -12.61
N GLY A 203 -5.97 7.33 -12.21
CA GLY A 203 -6.13 7.75 -10.82
C GLY A 203 -7.56 7.53 -10.35
N PHE A 204 -7.72 6.82 -9.23
CA PHE A 204 -8.97 6.79 -8.49
C PHE A 204 -8.87 7.77 -7.32
N LEU A 205 -9.82 8.70 -7.23
CA LEU A 205 -9.90 9.64 -6.11
C LEU A 205 -10.94 9.14 -5.12
N LEU A 206 -10.51 8.85 -3.89
CA LEU A 206 -11.36 8.29 -2.84
C LEU A 206 -11.73 9.41 -1.85
N GLY A 207 -12.83 10.09 -2.13
CA GLY A 207 -13.30 11.22 -1.32
C GLY A 207 -14.19 12.17 -2.07
N SER A 208 -14.68 13.17 -1.34
CA SER A 208 -15.42 14.30 -1.90
C SER A 208 -14.46 15.46 -2.23
N THR A 209 -14.99 16.54 -2.81
CA THR A 209 -14.21 17.76 -3.07
C THR A 209 -13.77 18.49 -1.80
N SER A 210 -14.37 18.21 -0.64
CA SER A 210 -13.86 18.69 0.66
C SER A 210 -12.69 17.87 1.18
N ASP A 211 -12.54 16.62 0.75
CA ASP A 211 -11.41 15.75 1.10
C ASP A 211 -10.23 15.97 0.16
N ILE A 212 -10.51 16.15 -1.14
CA ILE A 212 -9.52 16.34 -2.21
C ILE A 212 -10.04 17.47 -3.12
N SER A 213 -9.48 18.67 -2.97
CA SER A 213 -9.95 19.86 -3.70
C SER A 213 -9.77 19.74 -5.21
N PHE A 214 -10.57 20.48 -6.00
CA PHE A 214 -10.41 20.53 -7.46
C PHE A 214 -8.99 20.91 -7.90
N GLU A 215 -8.31 21.77 -7.13
CA GLU A 215 -6.90 22.09 -7.36
C GLU A 215 -6.02 20.83 -7.28
N THR A 216 -6.12 20.05 -6.20
CA THR A 216 -5.39 18.78 -6.10
C THR A 216 -5.79 17.82 -7.21
N GLN A 217 -7.06 17.75 -7.58
CA GLN A 217 -7.52 16.86 -8.66
C GLN A 217 -6.88 17.23 -9.99
N GLY A 218 -6.85 18.52 -10.35
CA GLY A 218 -6.19 19.00 -11.57
C GLY A 218 -4.68 18.77 -11.56
N ILE A 219 -4.03 18.95 -10.40
CA ILE A 219 -2.61 18.60 -10.22
C ILE A 219 -2.37 17.11 -10.48
N LEU A 220 -3.21 16.23 -9.92
CA LEU A 220 -3.04 14.79 -10.10
C LEU A 220 -3.31 14.37 -11.55
N ASP A 221 -4.32 14.97 -12.19
CA ASP A 221 -4.65 14.75 -13.60
C ASP A 221 -3.46 15.09 -14.52
N GLU A 222 -2.91 16.32 -14.39
CA GLU A 222 -1.72 16.78 -15.13
C GLU A 222 -0.53 15.83 -14.96
N ARG A 223 -0.31 15.33 -13.74
CA ARG A 223 0.85 14.47 -13.42
C ARG A 223 0.69 13.02 -13.86
N LEU A 224 -0.55 12.56 -14.08
CA LEU A 224 -0.84 11.24 -14.63
C LEU A 224 -0.90 11.24 -16.16
N GLU A 225 -1.09 12.42 -16.76
CA GLU A 225 -1.19 12.60 -18.19
C GLU A 225 0.09 12.17 -18.94
N ILE A 226 -0.11 11.60 -20.12
CA ILE A 226 0.96 11.30 -21.06
C ILE A 226 1.46 12.59 -21.71
N VAL A 227 2.78 12.80 -21.75
CA VAL A 227 3.39 14.03 -22.28
C VAL A 227 4.39 13.73 -23.39
N GLN A 228 4.61 14.69 -24.30
CA GLN A 228 5.60 14.49 -25.37
C GLN A 228 7.00 14.38 -24.77
N GLU A 229 7.81 13.44 -25.25
CA GLU A 229 9.16 13.21 -24.70
C GLU A 229 10.07 14.45 -24.84
N SER A 230 9.85 15.27 -25.86
CA SER A 230 10.54 16.54 -26.10
C SER A 230 10.15 17.66 -25.14
N GLY A 231 9.06 17.51 -24.37
CA GLY A 231 8.52 18.54 -23.48
C GLY A 231 7.68 19.62 -24.15
N GLN A 232 7.38 19.48 -25.45
CA GLN A 232 6.40 20.33 -26.14
C GLN A 232 4.97 19.87 -25.76
N GLY A 233 4.08 20.82 -25.43
CA GLY A 233 2.70 20.50 -25.07
C GLY A 233 1.88 20.03 -26.28
N HIS A 234 0.67 19.50 -26.03
CA HIS A 234 -0.24 18.94 -27.05
C HIS A 234 -0.72 19.93 -28.15
N GLY A 235 -0.30 21.19 -28.11
CA GLY A 235 -0.71 22.23 -29.06
C GLY A 235 0.04 22.26 -30.39
N GLY A 236 0.82 21.22 -30.71
CA GLY A 236 1.68 21.14 -31.90
C GLY A 236 1.14 20.28 -33.05
N HIS A 237 -0.14 19.88 -33.03
CA HIS A 237 -0.80 19.16 -34.11
C HIS A 237 -1.59 20.10 -35.02
#